data_AF-A0A3D4P6R0-F1
#
_entry.id   AF-A0A3D4P6R0-F1
#
_cell.length_a   1.000
_cell.length_b   1.000
_cell.length_c   1.000
_cell.angle_alpha   90.00
_cell.angle_beta   90.00
_cell.angle_gamma   90.00
#
_symmetry.space_group_name_H-M   'P 1'
#
loop_
_entity.id
_entity.type
_entity.pdbx_description
1 polymer ?
#
loop_
_entity_poly.entity_id
_entity_poly.type
_entity_poly.pdbx_seq_one_letter_code
_entity_poly.pdbx_strand_id
1 'polypeptide(L)'
;MREKEQGSARKTKLGRPKVAEDIQKLALRLHEETGDGYTLLGGLLKRLGYNISRLTIRNILNAAGHDPQPRRDADSWDALLQRHADVIWQCDFLVKPQWAITSMKDLFQLLFIHIGTRRIWISPATNNTDANWMSQHAKFFLQHCDDVELKHTIIMRDNDGKFKKGFDEVLEAGKCYLKKNTPKSPNLNAFVERAVQIYEHECLDQFIVISLRQLNVIGREFQA
;
A
#
# COMPACT_ATOMS: atom_id res chain seq x y z
N MET A 1 69.04 44.05 14.09
CA MET A 1 67.87 44.36 13.25
C MET A 1 67.63 43.18 12.34
N ARG A 2 66.44 42.55 12.38
CA ARG A 2 66.07 41.46 11.47
C ARG A 2 64.72 41.82 10.85
N GLU A 3 64.74 42.00 9.53
CA GLU A 3 63.60 42.32 8.69
C GLU A 3 62.58 41.18 8.70
N LYS A 4 61.28 41.52 8.73
CA LYS A 4 60.17 40.59 8.57
C LYS A 4 59.74 40.59 7.10
N GLU A 5 59.96 39.48 6.42
CA GLU A 5 59.41 39.21 5.08
C GLU A 5 57.88 39.12 5.10
N GLN A 6 57.26 39.66 4.05
CA GLN A 6 55.82 39.71 3.83
C GLN A 6 55.30 38.33 3.39
N GLY A 7 54.28 37.82 4.09
CA GLY A 7 53.63 36.55 3.79
C GLY A 7 52.75 36.61 2.54
N SER A 8 53.04 35.71 1.59
CA SER A 8 52.33 35.50 0.33
C SER A 8 50.87 35.06 0.52
N ALA A 9 49.94 35.68 -0.23
CA ALA A 9 48.51 35.37 -0.21
C ALA A 9 48.20 33.98 -0.83
N ARG A 10 47.53 33.11 -0.06
CA ARG A 10 47.08 31.78 -0.49
C ARG A 10 46.00 31.88 -1.58
N LYS A 11 46.29 31.35 -2.78
CA LYS A 11 45.28 31.07 -3.82
C LYS A 11 44.26 30.02 -3.34
N THR A 12 42.99 30.37 -3.33
CA THR A 12 41.87 29.44 -3.07
C THR A 12 41.72 28.45 -4.23
N LYS A 13 41.69 27.15 -3.93
CA LYS A 13 41.43 26.07 -4.90
C LYS A 13 40.04 26.24 -5.52
N LEU A 14 39.93 26.26 -6.85
CA LEU A 14 38.65 26.22 -7.57
C LEU A 14 37.91 24.93 -7.21
N GLY A 15 36.67 25.05 -6.72
CA GLY A 15 35.80 23.91 -6.43
C GLY A 15 35.32 23.17 -7.69
N ARG A 16 34.61 22.04 -7.49
CA ARG A 16 34.00 21.24 -8.55
C ARG A 16 33.18 22.13 -9.50
N PRO A 17 33.30 21.97 -10.84
CA PRO A 17 32.51 22.74 -11.79
C PRO A 17 31.03 22.66 -11.44
N LYS A 18 30.36 23.83 -11.43
CA LYS A 18 28.90 23.88 -11.28
C LYS A 18 28.28 23.12 -12.46
N VAL A 19 27.15 22.47 -12.22
CA VAL A 19 26.32 21.90 -13.30
C VAL A 19 26.01 23.01 -14.29
N ALA A 20 26.02 22.70 -15.59
CA ALA A 20 25.75 23.67 -16.64
C ALA A 20 24.40 24.37 -16.40
N GLU A 21 24.36 25.69 -16.62
CA GLU A 21 23.22 26.53 -16.25
C GLU A 21 21.93 26.17 -16.99
N ASP A 22 22.06 25.64 -18.20
CA ASP A 22 20.98 25.09 -19.03
C ASP A 22 20.25 23.95 -18.31
N ILE A 23 20.99 23.03 -17.69
CA ILE A 23 20.46 21.90 -16.94
C ILE A 23 19.78 22.39 -15.65
N GLN A 24 20.34 23.40 -14.99
CA GLN A 24 19.72 23.99 -13.81
C GLN A 24 18.38 24.64 -14.16
N LYS A 25 18.33 25.43 -15.24
CA LYS A 25 17.10 26.05 -15.74
C LYS A 25 16.07 25.02 -16.16
N LEU A 26 16.49 23.94 -16.82
CA LEU A 26 15.59 22.84 -17.19
C LEU A 26 15.01 22.15 -15.95
N ALA A 27 15.83 21.87 -14.94
CA ALA A 27 15.37 21.25 -13.70
C ALA A 27 14.39 22.14 -12.92
N LEU A 28 14.64 23.46 -12.88
CA LEU A 28 13.74 24.44 -12.25
C LEU A 28 12.42 24.54 -13.01
N ARG A 29 12.48 24.69 -14.33
CA ARG A 29 11.27 24.75 -15.18
C ARG A 29 10.41 23.50 -15.04
N LEU A 30 11.02 22.31 -15.08
CA LEU A 30 10.29 21.06 -14.87
C LEU A 30 9.66 21.01 -13.48
N HIS A 31 10.36 21.46 -12.45
CA HIS A 31 9.82 21.52 -11.09
C HIS A 31 8.63 22.48 -10.98
N GLU A 32 8.70 23.66 -11.60
CA GLU A 32 7.60 24.63 -11.62
C GLU A 32 6.38 24.14 -12.41
N GLU A 33 6.61 23.44 -13.53
CA GLU A 33 5.54 22.91 -14.38
C GLU A 33 4.86 21.66 -13.79
N THR A 34 5.58 20.78 -13.09
CA THR A 34 5.04 19.49 -12.60
C THR A 34 4.87 19.38 -11.08
N GLY A 35 5.59 20.19 -10.30
CA GLY A 35 5.67 20.07 -8.85
C GLY A 35 6.40 18.80 -8.39
N ASP A 36 7.19 18.16 -9.27
CA ASP A 36 7.85 16.89 -8.96
C ASP A 36 8.99 17.04 -7.95
N GLY A 37 9.10 16.07 -7.04
CA GLY A 37 10.20 15.98 -6.09
C GLY A 37 11.52 15.49 -6.73
N TYR A 38 12.61 15.55 -5.96
CA TYR A 38 13.98 15.32 -6.43
C TYR A 38 14.21 14.00 -7.19
N THR A 39 13.51 12.93 -6.79
CA THR A 39 13.68 11.59 -7.39
C THR A 39 13.00 11.50 -8.76
N LEU A 40 11.80 12.05 -8.90
CA LEU A 40 11.04 12.06 -10.15
C LEU A 40 11.72 12.96 -11.18
N LEU A 41 12.15 14.16 -10.77
CA LEU A 41 12.96 15.04 -11.60
C LEU A 41 14.25 14.39 -12.07
N GLY A 42 14.95 13.65 -11.20
CA GLY A 42 16.14 12.90 -11.60
C GLY A 42 15.85 11.82 -12.65
N GLY A 43 14.70 11.16 -12.54
CA GLY A 43 14.21 10.21 -13.55
C GLY A 43 13.88 10.87 -14.89
N LEU A 44 13.20 12.02 -14.87
CA LEU A 44 12.86 12.79 -16.07
C LEU A 44 14.10 13.32 -16.77
N LEU A 45 15.04 13.91 -16.02
CA LEU A 45 16.31 14.40 -16.56
C LEU A 45 17.14 13.25 -17.13
N LYS A 46 17.12 12.08 -16.49
CA LYS A 46 17.77 10.87 -17.02
C LYS A 46 17.16 10.41 -18.34
N ARG A 47 15.83 10.50 -18.51
CA ARG A 47 15.14 10.20 -19.78
C ARG A 47 15.51 11.19 -20.88
N LEU A 48 15.79 12.44 -20.52
CA LEU A 48 16.26 13.49 -21.43
C LEU A 48 17.79 13.40 -21.71
N GLY A 49 18.48 12.38 -21.21
CA GLY A 49 19.91 12.16 -21.44
C GLY A 49 20.84 12.78 -20.39
N TYR A 50 20.30 13.44 -19.36
CA TYR A 50 21.09 14.09 -18.32
C TYR A 50 21.18 13.21 -17.06
N ASN A 51 22.38 12.70 -16.76
CA ASN A 51 22.62 11.90 -15.56
C ASN A 51 23.06 12.78 -14.38
N ILE A 52 22.10 13.19 -13.56
CA ILE A 52 22.31 14.12 -12.43
C ILE A 52 21.94 13.43 -11.13
N SER A 53 22.77 13.59 -10.11
CA SER A 53 22.48 13.00 -8.79
C SER A 53 21.30 13.71 -8.10
N ARG A 54 20.53 12.97 -7.30
CA ARG A 54 19.44 13.51 -6.47
C ARG A 54 19.89 14.68 -5.59
N LEU A 55 21.11 14.60 -5.05
CA LEU A 55 21.71 15.65 -4.21
C LEU A 55 21.95 16.94 -5.01
N THR A 56 22.37 16.80 -6.26
CA THR A 56 22.58 17.94 -7.15
C THR A 56 21.26 18.65 -7.47
N ILE A 57 20.19 17.89 -7.74
CA ILE A 57 18.83 18.43 -7.97
C ILE A 57 18.33 19.15 -6.73
N ARG A 58 18.51 18.56 -5.54
CA ARG A 58 18.21 19.21 -4.26
C ARG A 58 18.95 20.53 -4.11
N ASN A 59 20.25 20.57 -4.41
CA ASN A 59 21.04 21.80 -4.29
C ASN A 59 20.60 22.88 -5.27
N ILE A 60 20.22 22.51 -6.50
CA ILE A 60 19.68 23.45 -7.51
C ILE A 60 18.36 24.06 -7.02
N LEU A 61 17.44 23.21 -6.55
CA LEU A 61 16.12 23.65 -6.07
C LEU A 61 16.22 24.50 -4.80
N ASN A 62 17.05 24.08 -3.84
CA ASN A 62 17.30 24.84 -2.62
C ASN A 62 17.95 26.21 -2.92
N ALA A 63 18.88 26.28 -3.87
CA ALA A 63 19.50 27.55 -4.28
C ALA A 63 18.50 28.51 -4.94
N ALA A 64 17.43 27.98 -5.55
CA ALA A 64 16.33 28.75 -6.10
C ALA A 64 15.19 29.02 -5.09
N GLY A 65 15.33 28.59 -3.83
CA GLY A 65 14.32 28.83 -2.79
C GLY A 65 13.17 27.83 -2.77
N HIS A 66 13.22 26.76 -3.59
CA HIS A 66 12.27 25.65 -3.54
C HIS A 66 12.70 24.65 -2.44
N ASP A 67 12.33 24.96 -1.19
CA ASP A 67 12.42 24.00 -0.08
C ASP A 67 11.50 22.80 -0.39
N PRO A 68 11.77 21.56 0.08
CA PRO A 68 10.86 20.45 -0.14
C PRO A 68 9.59 20.71 0.65
N GLN A 69 8.63 21.39 0.02
CA GLN A 69 7.28 21.40 0.53
C GLN A 69 6.76 19.97 0.44
N PRO A 70 6.40 19.33 1.57
CA PRO A 70 5.56 18.15 1.47
C PRO A 70 4.30 18.62 0.75
N ARG A 71 4.04 18.06 -0.44
CA ARG A 71 2.81 18.27 -1.21
C ARG A 71 1.63 18.29 -0.24
N ARG A 72 1.06 19.47 0.03
CA ARG A 72 -0.19 19.63 0.81
C ARG A 72 -1.42 19.65 -0.09
N ASP A 73 -1.15 19.58 -1.39
CA ASP A 73 -1.99 19.67 -2.57
C ASP A 73 -2.18 18.28 -3.23
N ALA A 74 -1.51 17.25 -2.72
CA ALA A 74 -1.89 15.87 -3.01
C ALA A 74 -3.04 15.47 -2.08
N ASP A 75 -4.17 15.14 -2.70
CA ASP A 75 -5.31 14.51 -2.06
C ASP A 75 -4.84 13.41 -1.09
N SER A 76 -5.27 13.48 0.17
CA SER A 76 -4.80 12.51 1.17
C SER A 76 -5.34 11.12 0.81
N TRP A 77 -4.61 10.07 1.22
CA TRP A 77 -5.09 8.70 1.05
C TRP A 77 -6.47 8.51 1.68
N ASP A 78 -6.68 9.13 2.84
CA ASP A 78 -7.99 9.15 3.50
C ASP A 78 -9.06 9.84 2.64
N ALA A 79 -8.76 10.99 2.04
CA ALA A 79 -9.71 11.69 1.17
C ALA A 79 -10.07 10.85 -0.07
N LEU A 80 -9.10 10.14 -0.64
CA LEU A 80 -9.34 9.21 -1.75
C LEU A 80 -10.22 8.04 -1.32
N LEU A 81 -9.90 7.41 -0.18
CA LEU A 81 -10.71 6.31 0.35
C LEU A 81 -12.14 6.75 0.67
N GLN A 82 -12.32 7.95 1.20
CA GLN A 82 -13.66 8.50 1.48
C GLN A 82 -14.46 8.74 0.20
N ARG A 83 -13.84 9.30 -0.85
CA ARG A 83 -14.52 9.54 -2.14
C ARG A 83 -14.97 8.26 -2.84
N HIS A 84 -14.25 7.16 -2.61
CA HIS A 84 -14.52 5.87 -3.22
C HIS A 84 -15.03 4.83 -2.21
N ALA A 85 -15.46 5.26 -1.03
CA ALA A 85 -15.83 4.36 0.06
C ALA A 85 -16.97 3.40 -0.33
N ASP A 86 -17.90 3.87 -1.16
CA ASP A 86 -19.08 3.13 -1.62
C ASP A 86 -18.79 2.10 -2.71
N VAL A 87 -17.54 2.00 -3.19
CA VAL A 87 -17.15 1.07 -4.27
C VAL A 87 -15.92 0.24 -3.93
N ILE A 88 -15.27 0.51 -2.80
CA ILE A 88 -14.05 -0.18 -2.37
C ILE A 88 -14.39 -1.25 -1.33
N TRP A 89 -13.90 -2.45 -1.61
CA TRP A 89 -13.75 -3.52 -0.63
C TRP A 89 -12.27 -3.74 -0.32
N GLN A 90 -11.95 -3.98 0.95
CA GLN A 90 -10.63 -4.44 1.39
C GLN A 90 -10.71 -5.90 1.80
N CYS A 91 -9.70 -6.68 1.43
CA CYS A 91 -9.62 -8.12 1.68
C CYS A 91 -8.32 -8.47 2.39
N ASP A 92 -8.40 -9.39 3.34
CA ASP A 92 -7.24 -9.97 4.01
C ASP A 92 -7.49 -11.41 4.49
N PHE A 93 -6.42 -12.12 4.85
CA PHE A 93 -6.45 -13.43 5.46
C PHE A 93 -6.33 -13.34 6.98
N LEU A 94 -7.19 -14.09 7.66
CA LEU A 94 -7.07 -14.38 9.07
C LEU A 94 -6.59 -15.82 9.28
N VAL A 95 -5.71 -16.01 10.27
CA VAL A 95 -5.18 -17.32 10.67
C VAL A 95 -5.53 -17.58 12.13
N LYS A 96 -6.19 -18.71 12.42
CA LYS A 96 -6.45 -19.17 13.79
C LYS A 96 -5.97 -20.60 13.97
N PRO A 97 -5.11 -20.90 14.96
CA PRO A 97 -4.71 -22.27 15.25
C PRO A 97 -5.89 -23.08 15.78
N GLN A 98 -6.14 -24.23 15.15
CA GLN A 98 -7.00 -25.27 15.68
C GLN A 98 -6.24 -26.07 16.73
N TRP A 99 -6.81 -26.14 17.92
CA TRP A 99 -6.32 -26.99 18.99
C TRP A 99 -6.87 -28.41 18.83
N ALA A 100 -6.00 -29.40 18.68
CA ALA A 100 -6.35 -30.80 18.77
C ALA A 100 -5.31 -31.57 19.59
N ILE A 101 -5.75 -32.64 20.25
CA ILE A 101 -4.94 -33.44 21.19
C ILE A 101 -3.66 -33.98 20.52
N THR A 102 -3.69 -34.24 19.22
CA THR A 102 -2.60 -34.88 18.47
C THR A 102 -1.80 -33.93 17.58
N SER A 103 -2.33 -32.76 17.21
CA SER A 103 -1.64 -31.79 16.35
C SER A 103 -2.30 -30.41 16.38
N MET A 104 -1.53 -29.33 16.26
CA MET A 104 -2.07 -28.01 15.92
C MET A 104 -2.06 -27.81 14.41
N LYS A 105 -3.14 -27.25 13.87
CA LYS A 105 -3.27 -26.92 12.45
C LYS A 105 -3.78 -25.51 12.30
N ASP A 106 -3.22 -24.75 11.37
CA ASP A 106 -3.71 -23.41 11.08
C ASP A 106 -5.00 -23.48 10.26
N LEU A 107 -6.00 -22.73 10.70
CA LEU A 107 -7.23 -22.49 9.97
C LEU A 107 -7.19 -21.10 9.36
N PHE A 108 -7.65 -21.00 8.12
CA PHE A 108 -7.65 -19.78 7.34
C PHE A 108 -9.08 -19.34 7.05
N GLN A 109 -9.34 -18.05 7.17
CA GLN A 109 -10.56 -17.39 6.68
C GLN A 109 -10.17 -16.17 5.85
N LEU A 110 -10.97 -15.87 4.82
CA LEU A 110 -10.90 -14.61 4.09
C LEU A 110 -11.90 -13.64 4.72
N LEU A 111 -11.45 -12.43 5.03
CA LEU A 111 -12.30 -11.35 5.52
C LEU A 111 -12.31 -10.22 4.49
N PHE A 112 -13.51 -9.81 4.12
CA PHE A 112 -13.77 -8.66 3.25
C PHE A 112 -14.53 -7.61 4.04
N ILE A 113 -14.16 -6.34 3.88
CA ILE A 113 -14.89 -5.21 4.47
C ILE A 113 -15.17 -4.15 3.41
N HIS A 114 -16.42 -3.70 3.34
CA HIS A 114 -16.81 -2.57 2.52
C HIS A 114 -16.47 -1.28 3.25
N ILE A 115 -15.71 -0.36 2.62
CA ILE A 115 -15.20 0.82 3.31
C ILE A 115 -16.33 1.77 3.74
N GLY A 116 -17.34 1.98 2.88
CA GLY A 116 -18.43 2.92 3.12
C GLY A 116 -19.40 2.47 4.21
N THR A 117 -19.88 1.23 4.14
CA THR A 117 -20.89 0.71 5.07
C THR A 117 -20.31 -0.07 6.25
N ARG A 118 -19.00 -0.38 6.21
CA ARG A 118 -18.32 -1.27 7.17
C ARG A 118 -18.91 -2.67 7.26
N ARG A 119 -19.71 -3.08 6.27
CA ARG A 119 -20.24 -4.44 6.19
C ARG A 119 -19.11 -5.43 5.95
N ILE A 120 -19.14 -6.53 6.69
CA ILE A 120 -18.10 -7.56 6.66
C ILE A 120 -18.68 -8.82 6.02
N TRP A 121 -17.87 -9.46 5.18
CA TRP A 121 -18.12 -10.82 4.70
C TRP A 121 -16.92 -11.69 5.06
N ILE A 122 -17.17 -12.85 5.67
CA ILE A 122 -16.12 -13.81 6.05
C ILE A 122 -16.40 -15.14 5.37
N SER A 123 -15.39 -15.70 4.71
CA SER A 123 -15.48 -17.02 4.13
C SER A 123 -15.61 -18.11 5.21
N PRO A 124 -16.21 -19.26 4.86
CA PRO A 124 -15.96 -20.50 5.57
C PRO A 124 -14.47 -20.72 5.81
N ALA A 125 -14.11 -21.29 6.96
CA ALA A 125 -12.76 -21.66 7.32
C ALA A 125 -12.28 -22.86 6.50
N THR A 126 -10.98 -22.88 6.25
CA THR A 126 -10.27 -24.01 5.63
C THR A 126 -8.95 -24.28 6.35
N ASN A 127 -8.45 -25.52 6.30
CA ASN A 127 -7.08 -25.85 6.70
C ASN A 127 -6.13 -25.92 5.50
N ASN A 128 -6.63 -25.67 4.29
CA ASN A 128 -5.85 -25.67 3.05
C ASN A 128 -6.37 -24.58 2.10
N THR A 129 -5.53 -23.60 1.81
CA THR A 129 -5.82 -22.48 0.89
C THR A 129 -5.44 -22.84 -0.55
N ASP A 130 -6.09 -23.87 -1.08
CA ASP A 130 -5.86 -24.29 -2.48
C ASP A 130 -6.51 -23.33 -3.49
N ALA A 131 -6.10 -23.44 -4.76
CA ALA A 131 -6.60 -22.56 -5.82
C ALA A 131 -8.11 -22.71 -6.07
N ASN A 132 -8.69 -23.89 -5.82
CA ASN A 132 -10.11 -24.17 -6.02
C ASN A 132 -10.94 -23.45 -4.97
N TRP A 133 -10.55 -23.57 -3.71
CA TRP A 133 -11.14 -22.88 -2.58
C TRP A 133 -11.09 -21.36 -2.80
N MET A 134 -9.93 -20.82 -3.18
CA MET A 134 -9.78 -19.40 -3.50
C MET A 134 -10.74 -18.93 -4.60
N SER A 135 -10.81 -19.67 -5.70
CA SER A 135 -11.66 -19.30 -6.85
C SER A 135 -13.15 -19.41 -6.51
N GLN A 136 -13.54 -20.39 -5.69
CA GLN A 136 -14.92 -20.55 -5.22
C GLN A 136 -15.32 -19.41 -4.29
N HIS A 137 -14.48 -19.05 -3.32
CA HIS A 137 -14.80 -17.97 -2.39
C HIS A 137 -14.80 -16.59 -3.03
N ALA A 138 -14.02 -16.36 -4.09
CA ALA A 138 -14.18 -15.17 -4.93
C ALA A 138 -15.58 -15.11 -5.57
N LYS A 139 -16.12 -16.23 -6.08
CA LYS A 139 -17.49 -16.27 -6.64
C LYS A 139 -18.56 -16.03 -5.58
N PHE A 140 -18.43 -16.66 -4.41
CA PHE A 140 -19.38 -16.46 -3.32
C PHE A 140 -19.35 -15.03 -2.78
N PHE A 141 -18.18 -14.38 -2.76
CA PHE A 141 -18.08 -12.97 -2.44
C PHE A 141 -18.82 -12.08 -3.45
N LEU A 142 -18.66 -12.33 -4.76
CA LEU A 142 -19.38 -11.57 -5.79
C LEU A 142 -20.90 -11.74 -5.64
N GLN A 143 -21.37 -12.97 -5.45
CA GLN A 143 -22.78 -13.24 -5.17
C GLN A 143 -23.28 -12.53 -3.92
N HIS A 144 -22.48 -12.53 -2.85
CA HIS A 144 -22.83 -11.78 -1.64
C HIS A 144 -23.00 -10.29 -1.93
N CYS A 145 -22.09 -9.68 -2.70
CA CYS A 145 -22.19 -8.27 -3.06
C CYS A 145 -23.47 -7.96 -3.85
N ASP A 146 -23.85 -8.85 -4.78
CA ASP A 146 -25.11 -8.76 -5.51
C ASP A 146 -26.32 -8.85 -4.55
N ASP A 147 -26.31 -9.81 -3.62
CA ASP A 147 -27.39 -10.03 -2.64
C ASP A 147 -27.60 -8.83 -1.69
N VAL A 148 -26.51 -8.14 -1.33
CA VAL A 148 -26.56 -6.97 -0.44
C VAL A 148 -26.61 -5.64 -1.19
N GLU A 149 -26.67 -5.68 -2.52
CA GLU A 149 -26.69 -4.52 -3.42
C GLU A 149 -25.53 -3.52 -3.19
N LEU A 150 -24.35 -4.02 -2.77
CA LEU A 150 -23.16 -3.20 -2.55
C LEU A 150 -22.23 -3.26 -3.77
N LYS A 151 -21.74 -2.09 -4.20
CA LYS A 151 -20.82 -2.01 -5.33
C LYS A 151 -19.46 -2.59 -4.93
N HIS A 152 -18.85 -3.32 -5.86
CA HIS A 152 -17.58 -4.01 -5.68
C HIS A 152 -16.58 -3.65 -6.79
N THR A 153 -16.61 -2.39 -7.26
CA THR A 153 -15.82 -1.93 -8.40
C THR A 153 -14.32 -2.00 -8.14
N ILE A 154 -13.87 -1.79 -6.90
CA ILE A 154 -12.46 -1.84 -6.52
C ILE A 154 -12.27 -2.82 -5.37
N ILE A 155 -11.37 -3.79 -5.54
CA ILE A 155 -10.97 -4.70 -4.48
C ILE A 155 -9.50 -4.47 -4.16
N MET A 156 -9.24 -4.04 -2.93
CA MET A 156 -7.90 -3.87 -2.39
C MET A 156 -7.51 -5.12 -1.62
N ARG A 157 -6.33 -5.64 -1.90
CA ARG A 157 -5.75 -6.73 -1.11
C ARG A 157 -4.26 -6.53 -0.90
N ASP A 158 -3.75 -7.16 0.13
CA ASP A 158 -2.32 -7.29 0.35
C ASP A 158 -1.66 -8.11 -0.79
N ASN A 159 -0.34 -8.13 -0.84
CA ASN A 159 0.42 -8.85 -1.87
C ASN A 159 0.90 -10.23 -1.38
N ASP A 160 0.16 -10.89 -0.48
CA ASP A 160 0.51 -12.23 0.01
C ASP A 160 0.39 -13.28 -1.10
N GLY A 161 1.34 -14.20 -1.14
CA GLY A 161 1.36 -15.36 -2.04
C GLY A 161 0.28 -16.41 -1.72
N LYS A 162 -0.45 -16.26 -0.60
CA LYS A 162 -1.69 -17.00 -0.34
C LYS A 162 -2.77 -16.71 -1.38
N PHE A 163 -2.79 -15.49 -1.95
CA PHE A 163 -3.68 -15.15 -3.04
C PHE A 163 -3.22 -15.82 -4.35
N LYS A 164 -3.88 -16.94 -4.70
CA LYS A 164 -3.64 -17.66 -5.95
C LYS A 164 -4.21 -16.90 -7.14
N LYS A 165 -3.60 -17.09 -8.32
CA LYS A 165 -3.98 -16.42 -9.57
C LYS A 165 -5.47 -16.55 -9.93
N GLY A 166 -6.08 -17.72 -9.67
CA GLY A 166 -7.50 -17.95 -9.94
C GLY A 166 -8.46 -17.07 -9.12
N PHE A 167 -8.03 -16.57 -7.96
CA PHE A 167 -8.81 -15.59 -7.19
C PHE A 167 -8.92 -14.26 -7.93
N ASP A 168 -7.77 -13.75 -8.38
CA ASP A 168 -7.69 -12.48 -9.10
C ASP A 168 -8.49 -12.57 -10.41
N GLU A 169 -8.36 -13.67 -11.15
CA GLU A 169 -9.06 -13.91 -12.42
C GLU A 169 -10.59 -13.92 -12.25
N VAL A 170 -11.11 -14.51 -11.18
CA VAL A 170 -12.56 -14.52 -10.90
C VAL A 170 -13.08 -13.11 -10.59
N LEU A 171 -12.34 -12.35 -9.79
CA LEU A 171 -12.75 -10.98 -9.43
C LEU A 171 -12.69 -10.04 -10.64
N GLU A 172 -11.65 -10.15 -11.46
CA GLU A 172 -11.54 -9.39 -12.71
C GLU A 172 -12.66 -9.76 -13.70
N ALA A 173 -13.03 -11.04 -13.81
CA ALA A 173 -14.18 -11.49 -14.59
C ALA A 173 -15.52 -10.92 -14.05
N GLY A 174 -15.60 -10.70 -12.74
CA GLY A 174 -16.70 -9.98 -12.06
C GLY A 174 -16.70 -8.46 -12.28
N LYS A 175 -15.85 -7.94 -13.18
CA LYS A 175 -15.65 -6.50 -13.46
C LYS A 175 -15.11 -5.71 -12.26
N CYS A 176 -14.42 -6.37 -11.34
CA CYS A 176 -13.71 -5.71 -10.25
C CYS A 176 -12.32 -5.28 -10.71
N TYR A 177 -11.93 -4.05 -10.38
CA TYR A 177 -10.55 -3.60 -10.49
C TYR A 177 -9.77 -4.07 -9.25
N LEU A 178 -8.83 -4.99 -9.45
CA LEU A 178 -8.00 -5.49 -8.36
C LEU A 178 -6.79 -4.59 -8.12
N LYS A 179 -6.73 -3.99 -6.94
CA LYS A 179 -5.60 -3.20 -6.46
C LYS A 179 -4.78 -4.02 -5.47
N LYS A 180 -3.61 -4.47 -5.93
CA LYS A 180 -2.60 -5.09 -5.06
C LYS A 180 -1.78 -4.02 -4.36
N ASN A 181 -1.64 -4.15 -3.05
CA ASN A 181 -0.82 -3.24 -2.26
C ASN A 181 0.67 -3.41 -2.60
N THR A 182 1.40 -2.31 -2.51
CA THR A 182 2.86 -2.37 -2.59
C THR A 182 3.41 -3.18 -1.42
N PRO A 183 4.49 -3.96 -1.61
CA PRO A 183 5.11 -4.68 -0.52
C PRO A 183 5.40 -3.78 0.69
N LYS A 184 5.10 -4.26 1.90
CA LYS A 184 5.33 -3.55 3.18
C LYS A 184 4.54 -2.25 3.34
N SER A 185 3.30 -2.21 2.85
CA SER A 185 2.41 -1.03 2.95
C SER A 185 1.09 -1.35 3.66
N PRO A 186 1.11 -1.78 4.94
CA PRO A 186 -0.09 -2.21 5.66
C PRO A 186 -1.13 -1.08 5.81
N ASN A 187 -0.69 0.18 5.86
CA ASN A 187 -1.58 1.34 5.96
C ASN A 187 -2.56 1.47 4.78
N LEU A 188 -2.28 0.84 3.63
CA LEU A 188 -3.20 0.84 2.49
C LEU A 188 -4.42 -0.07 2.72
N ASN A 189 -4.31 -1.04 3.62
CA ASN A 189 -5.37 -2.00 3.98
C ASN A 189 -5.89 -1.78 5.43
N ALA A 190 -5.76 -0.56 5.96
CA ALA A 190 -5.98 -0.30 7.37
C ALA A 190 -7.40 -0.66 7.89
N PHE A 191 -8.44 -0.61 7.06
CA PHE A 191 -9.80 -0.93 7.49
C PHE A 191 -9.98 -2.43 7.72
N VAL A 192 -9.50 -3.27 6.80
CA VAL A 192 -9.59 -4.73 6.96
C VAL A 192 -8.67 -5.22 8.06
N GLU A 193 -7.44 -4.70 8.15
CA GLU A 193 -6.50 -5.01 9.23
C GLU A 193 -7.10 -4.70 10.61
N ARG A 194 -7.75 -3.54 10.73
CA ARG A 194 -8.45 -3.18 11.95
C ARG A 194 -9.64 -4.10 12.24
N ALA A 195 -10.41 -4.47 11.22
CA ALA A 195 -11.55 -5.38 11.37
C ALA A 195 -11.10 -6.80 11.79
N VAL A 196 -10.00 -7.29 11.22
CA VAL A 196 -9.34 -8.54 11.61
C VAL A 196 -8.93 -8.48 13.08
N GLN A 197 -8.27 -7.41 13.52
CA GLN A 197 -7.89 -7.25 14.93
C GLN A 197 -9.10 -7.22 15.88
N ILE A 198 -10.21 -6.58 15.47
CA ILE A 198 -11.45 -6.57 16.26
C ILE A 198 -11.98 -7.99 16.38
N TYR A 199 -12.09 -8.70 15.26
CA TYR A 199 -12.58 -10.08 15.24
C TYR A 199 -11.69 -11.03 16.08
N GLU A 200 -10.37 -10.85 16.03
CA GLU A 200 -9.43 -11.60 16.85
C GLU A 200 -9.65 -11.34 18.34
N HIS A 201 -9.58 -10.08 18.76
CA HIS A 201 -9.61 -9.73 20.19
C HIS A 201 -10.98 -9.90 20.85
N GLU A 202 -12.05 -9.52 20.15
CA GLU A 202 -13.41 -9.53 20.71
C GLU A 202 -14.05 -10.92 20.62
N CYS A 203 -13.70 -11.71 19.61
CA CYS A 203 -14.28 -13.03 19.41
C CYS A 203 -13.25 -14.14 19.56
N LEU A 204 -12.27 -14.24 18.66
CA LEU A 204 -11.46 -15.46 18.55
C LEU A 204 -10.55 -15.73 19.75
N ASP A 205 -10.08 -14.70 20.44
CA ASP A 205 -9.24 -14.84 21.63
C ASP A 205 -10.03 -15.33 22.85
N GLN A 206 -11.36 -15.21 22.82
CA GLN A 206 -12.26 -15.74 23.85
C GLN A 206 -12.53 -17.24 23.68
N PHE A 207 -12.14 -17.83 22.53
CA PHE A 207 -12.44 -19.23 22.22
C PHE A 207 -11.19 -20.05 21.88
N ILE A 208 -11.14 -21.26 22.44
CA ILE A 208 -10.27 -22.31 21.93
C ILE A 208 -11.00 -22.98 20.75
N VAL A 209 -10.48 -22.80 19.55
CA VAL A 209 -11.07 -23.36 18.33
C VAL A 209 -10.59 -24.81 18.17
N ILE A 210 -11.53 -25.76 18.19
CA ILE A 210 -11.24 -27.20 18.06
C ILE A 210 -11.71 -27.80 16.73
N SER A 211 -12.49 -27.05 15.94
CA SER A 211 -12.98 -27.51 14.62
C SER A 211 -13.26 -26.36 13.65
N LEU A 212 -13.22 -26.67 12.34
CA LEU A 212 -13.66 -25.76 11.27
C LEU A 212 -15.10 -25.28 11.47
N ARG A 213 -16.00 -26.17 11.92
CA ARG A 213 -17.41 -25.85 12.12
C ARG A 213 -17.58 -24.78 13.20
N GLN A 214 -16.83 -24.87 14.29
CA GLN A 214 -16.88 -23.88 15.37
C GLN A 214 -16.43 -22.52 14.86
N LEU A 215 -15.32 -22.45 14.14
CA LEU A 215 -14.83 -21.20 13.56
C LEU A 215 -15.83 -20.60 12.56
N ASN A 216 -16.51 -21.44 11.77
CA ASN A 216 -17.59 -21.02 10.87
C ASN A 216 -18.83 -20.48 11.58
N VAL A 217 -19.11 -20.94 12.80
CA VAL A 217 -20.22 -20.40 13.59
C VAL A 217 -19.81 -19.03 14.13
N ILE A 218 -18.64 -18.92 14.75
CA ILE A 218 -18.11 -17.66 15.28
C ILE A 218 -18.05 -16.58 14.19
N GLY A 219 -17.51 -16.92 13.02
CA GLY A 219 -17.40 -15.99 11.90
C GLY A 219 -18.74 -15.59 11.27
N ARG A 220 -19.80 -16.40 11.42
CA ARG A 220 -21.14 -16.02 10.96
C ARG A 220 -21.84 -15.08 11.92
N GLU A 221 -21.69 -15.30 13.21
CA GLU A 221 -22.22 -14.39 14.24
C GLU A 221 -21.56 -13.01 14.17
N PHE A 222 -20.27 -12.95 13.83
CA PHE A 222 -19.56 -11.66 13.67
C PHE A 222 -19.95 -10.89 12.40
N GLN A 223 -20.46 -11.57 11.36
CA GLN A 223 -20.92 -10.93 10.11
C GLN A 223 -22.33 -10.30 10.22
N ALA A 224 -23.09 -10.67 11.25
CA ALA A 224 -24.49 -10.28 11.44
C ALA A 224 -24.63 -8.79 11.76
#